data_AF-A0A2S8BLA8-F1
#
_entry.id   AF-A0A2S8BLA8-F1
#
_cell.length_a   1.000
_cell.length_b   1.000
_cell.length_c   1.000
_cell.angle_alpha   90.00
_cell.angle_beta   90.00
_cell.angle_gamma   90.00
#
_symmetry.space_group_name_H-M   'P 1'
#
loop_
_entity.id
_entity.type
_entity.pdbx_description
1 polymer ?
#
loop_
_entity_poly.entity_id
_entity_poly.type
_entity_poly.pdbx_seq_one_letter_code
_entity_poly.pdbx_strand_id
1 'polypeptide(L)'
;MTAEQFARLIEEHALLEWAEIHNGLHRSGTLREPVREAAAAGHPVLIEVDLAGARAVKRALPEAITVFLAPPSWEVLEARLVGRGTETPAVRQRRLATARAELAAQGDFDHVVVNRQLETACAELVSLLVGTAPDPE
;
A
#
# COMPACT_ATOMS: atom_id res chain seq x y z
N MET A 1 9.56 -17.24 -11.12
CA MET A 1 8.49 -18.08 -10.56
C MET A 1 7.51 -18.40 -11.69
N THR A 2 7.15 -19.66 -11.87
CA THR A 2 6.16 -20.07 -12.87
C THR A 2 4.73 -19.79 -12.37
N ALA A 3 3.74 -19.80 -13.28
CA ALA A 3 2.33 -19.63 -12.91
C ALA A 3 1.85 -20.71 -11.93
N GLU A 4 2.28 -21.95 -12.13
CA GLU A 4 1.98 -23.08 -11.22
C GLU A 4 2.58 -22.88 -9.83
N GLN A 5 3.83 -22.40 -9.75
CA GLN A 5 4.46 -22.08 -8.47
C GLN A 5 3.69 -20.97 -7.74
N PHE A 6 3.24 -19.92 -8.45
CA PHE A 6 2.45 -18.86 -7.84
C PHE A 6 1.07 -19.35 -7.37
N ALA A 7 0.42 -20.20 -8.16
CA ALA A 7 -0.87 -20.80 -7.79
C ALA A 7 -0.76 -21.59 -6.48
N ARG A 8 0.32 -22.36 -6.31
CA ARG A 8 0.61 -23.05 -5.04
C ARG A 8 0.76 -22.09 -3.87
N LEU A 9 1.47 -20.97 -4.04
CA LEU A 9 1.59 -19.97 -2.97
C LEU A 9 0.24 -19.38 -2.56
N ILE A 10 -0.69 -19.20 -3.51
CA ILE A 10 -2.06 -18.78 -3.20
C ILE A 10 -2.79 -19.87 -2.40
N GLU A 11 -2.76 -21.11 -2.89
CA GLU A 11 -3.43 -22.27 -2.25
C GLU A 11 -2.92 -22.51 -0.83
N GLU A 12 -1.62 -22.35 -0.62
CA GLU A 12 -0.94 -22.51 0.67
C GLU A 12 -1.08 -21.30 1.60
N HIS A 13 -1.82 -20.25 1.19
CA HIS A 13 -1.99 -19.00 1.94
C HIS A 13 -0.64 -18.32 2.30
N ALA A 14 0.37 -18.54 1.45
CA ALA A 14 1.73 -18.04 1.61
C ALA A 14 1.90 -16.57 1.18
N LEU A 15 0.84 -15.93 0.69
CA LEU A 15 0.80 -14.52 0.29
C LEU A 15 -0.07 -13.71 1.26
N LEU A 16 0.39 -12.51 1.64
CA LEU A 16 -0.40 -11.54 2.40
C LEU A 16 -1.42 -10.83 1.51
N GLU A 17 -1.02 -10.54 0.28
CA GLU A 17 -1.88 -10.01 -0.78
C GLU A 17 -1.37 -10.49 -2.14
N TRP A 18 -2.24 -10.44 -3.14
CA TRP A 18 -1.84 -10.61 -4.53
C TRP A 18 -2.86 -9.99 -5.47
N ALA A 19 -2.42 -9.68 -6.69
CA ALA A 19 -3.28 -9.16 -7.76
C ALA A 19 -2.82 -9.63 -9.14
N GLU A 20 -3.75 -9.59 -10.09
CA GLU A 20 -3.46 -9.76 -11.51
C GLU A 20 -3.08 -8.41 -12.14
N ILE A 21 -1.96 -8.36 -12.83
CA ILE A 21 -1.41 -7.15 -13.43
C ILE A 21 -1.64 -7.19 -14.95
N HIS A 22 -1.97 -6.02 -15.53
CA HIS A 22 -2.26 -5.87 -16.97
C HIS A 22 -3.28 -6.89 -17.51
N ASN A 23 -4.45 -6.99 -16.86
CA ASN A 23 -5.54 -7.90 -17.25
C ASN A 23 -5.12 -9.39 -17.31
N GLY A 24 -4.37 -9.85 -16.31
CA GLY A 24 -3.99 -11.26 -16.17
C GLY A 24 -2.70 -11.65 -16.91
N LEU A 25 -1.96 -10.69 -17.47
CA LEU A 25 -0.68 -10.96 -18.14
C LEU A 25 0.34 -11.57 -17.18
N HIS A 26 0.37 -11.10 -15.93
CA HIS A 26 1.15 -11.69 -14.85
C HIS A 26 0.49 -11.43 -13.50
N ARG A 27 0.98 -12.09 -12.45
CA ARG A 27 0.52 -11.91 -11.07
C ARG A 27 1.67 -11.41 -10.20
N SER A 28 1.33 -10.55 -9.25
CA SER A 28 2.25 -10.05 -8.23
C SER A 28 1.62 -10.24 -6.86
N GLY A 29 2.43 -10.33 -5.82
CA GLY A 29 1.95 -10.42 -4.44
C GLY A 29 3.08 -10.38 -3.42
N THR A 30 2.72 -10.10 -2.18
CA THR A 30 3.64 -10.00 -1.05
C THR A 30 3.73 -11.33 -0.31
N LEU A 31 4.93 -11.92 -0.25
CA LEU A 31 5.18 -13.17 0.47
C LEU A 31 5.05 -12.98 1.98
N ARG A 32 4.36 -13.91 2.65
CA ARG A 32 4.18 -13.90 4.10
C ARG A 32 5.45 -14.23 4.86
N GLU A 33 6.16 -15.26 4.43
CA GLU A 33 7.32 -15.79 5.19
C GLU A 33 8.44 -14.76 5.34
N PRO A 34 8.90 -14.06 4.29
CA PRO A 34 9.97 -13.06 4.43
C PRO A 34 9.57 -11.89 5.34
N VAL A 35 8.31 -11.47 5.31
CA VAL A 35 7.78 -10.44 6.22
C VAL A 35 7.85 -10.91 7.66
N ARG A 36 7.40 -12.15 7.92
CA ARG A 36 7.42 -12.75 9.26
C ARG A 36 8.84 -12.93 9.78
N GLU A 37 9.76 -13.44 8.96
CA GLU A 37 11.16 -13.66 9.33
C GLU A 37 11.86 -12.33 9.66
N ALA A 38 11.68 -11.30 8.83
CA ALA A 38 12.25 -9.99 9.08
C ALA A 38 11.72 -9.36 10.38
N ALA A 39 10.40 -9.41 10.58
CA ALA A 39 9.78 -8.91 11.81
C ALA A 39 10.23 -9.68 13.06
N ALA A 40 10.32 -11.02 12.99
CA ALA A 40 10.79 -11.86 14.09
C ALA A 40 12.28 -11.61 14.43
N ALA A 41 13.08 -11.19 13.45
CA ALA A 41 14.46 -10.77 13.63
C ALA A 41 14.59 -9.32 14.17
N GLY A 42 13.48 -8.66 14.50
CA GLY A 42 13.47 -7.28 15.00
C GLY A 42 13.70 -6.22 13.92
N HIS A 43 13.67 -6.59 12.64
CA HIS A 43 13.82 -5.62 11.55
C HIS A 43 12.46 -4.99 11.22
N PRO A 44 12.40 -3.65 11.10
CA PRO A 44 11.20 -2.99 10.60
C PRO A 44 10.90 -3.43 9.17
N VAL A 45 9.63 -3.72 8.88
CA VAL A 45 9.16 -4.13 7.55
C VAL A 45 8.17 -3.11 7.01
N LEU A 46 8.42 -2.62 5.81
CA LEU A 46 7.51 -1.74 5.08
C LEU A 46 6.94 -2.48 3.86
N ILE A 47 5.62 -2.51 3.73
CA ILE A 47 4.91 -3.08 2.58
C ILE A 47 4.20 -1.93 1.86
N GLU A 48 4.56 -1.69 0.60
CA GLU A 48 3.89 -0.70 -0.27
C GLU A 48 2.95 -1.43 -1.23
N VAL A 49 1.65 -1.15 -1.09
CA VAL A 49 0.58 -1.79 -1.87
C VAL A 49 -0.55 -0.79 -2.14
N ASP A 50 -1.42 -1.11 -3.10
CA ASP A 50 -2.65 -0.34 -3.32
C ASP A 50 -3.68 -0.56 -2.19
N LEU A 51 -4.85 0.08 -2.28
CA LEU A 51 -5.90 -0.03 -1.27
C LEU A 51 -6.46 -1.46 -1.10
N ALA A 52 -6.57 -2.21 -2.19
CA ALA A 52 -7.07 -3.58 -2.12
C ALA A 52 -6.02 -4.49 -1.46
N GLY A 53 -4.75 -4.31 -1.81
CA GLY A 53 -3.61 -4.95 -1.19
C GLY A 53 -3.51 -4.64 0.30
N ALA A 54 -3.61 -3.37 0.71
CA ALA A 54 -3.54 -2.98 2.12
C ALA A 54 -4.65 -3.63 2.97
N ARG A 55 -5.89 -3.68 2.46
CA ARG A 55 -7.01 -4.39 3.10
C ARG A 55 -6.80 -5.90 3.14
N ALA A 56 -6.16 -6.49 2.14
CA ALA A 56 -5.81 -7.91 2.13
C ALA A 56 -4.72 -8.21 3.18
N VAL A 57 -3.66 -7.40 3.23
CA VAL A 57 -2.61 -7.47 4.25
C VAL A 57 -3.21 -7.35 5.65
N LYS A 58 -4.06 -6.36 5.93
CA LYS A 58 -4.69 -6.20 7.26
C LYS A 58 -5.55 -7.39 7.67
N ARG A 59 -6.24 -8.04 6.72
CA ARG A 59 -6.98 -9.30 7.00
C ARG A 59 -6.04 -10.47 7.27
N ALA A 60 -4.93 -10.54 6.54
CA ALA A 60 -3.95 -11.62 6.60
C ALA A 60 -2.97 -11.50 7.79
N LEU A 61 -2.76 -10.28 8.29
CA LEU A 61 -1.83 -9.89 9.34
C LEU A 61 -2.45 -8.73 10.16
N PRO A 62 -3.43 -9.00 11.04
CA PRO A 62 -4.17 -7.97 11.78
C PRO A 62 -3.32 -7.02 12.62
N GLU A 63 -2.16 -7.50 13.09
CA GLU A 63 -1.16 -6.75 13.83
C GLU A 63 -0.40 -5.71 12.98
N ALA A 64 -0.48 -5.80 11.65
CA ALA A 64 0.13 -4.83 10.76
C ALA A 64 -0.50 -3.44 10.97
N ILE A 65 0.35 -2.42 11.10
CA ILE A 65 -0.07 -1.02 11.12
C ILE A 65 -0.27 -0.56 9.68
N THR A 66 -1.48 -0.11 9.36
CA THR A 66 -1.85 0.39 8.03
C THR A 66 -1.83 1.91 8.01
N VAL A 67 -1.13 2.47 7.01
CA VAL A 67 -0.98 3.92 6.86
C VAL A 67 -1.49 4.36 5.49
N PHE A 68 -2.45 5.28 5.47
CA PHE A 68 -2.89 5.95 4.25
C PHE A 68 -2.06 7.22 4.04
N LEU A 69 -1.36 7.32 2.90
CA LEU A 69 -0.60 8.51 2.54
C LEU A 69 -1.50 9.50 1.78
N ALA A 70 -2.10 10.44 2.49
CA ALA A 70 -3.02 11.42 1.92
C ALA A 70 -2.28 12.57 1.21
N PRO A 71 -2.84 13.12 0.12
CA PRO A 71 -2.38 14.39 -0.44
C PRO A 71 -2.70 15.54 0.53
N PRO A 72 -2.02 16.70 0.41
CA PRO A 72 -2.26 17.84 1.28
C PRO A 72 -3.62 18.50 1.05
N SER A 73 -4.15 18.39 -0.18
CA SER A 73 -5.51 18.81 -0.52
C SER A 73 -5.97 18.11 -1.81
N TRP A 74 -7.27 18.20 -2.11
CA TRP A 74 -7.84 17.70 -3.36
C TRP A 74 -7.22 18.42 -4.58
N GLU A 75 -7.04 19.73 -4.50
CA GLU A 75 -6.53 20.57 -5.59
C GLU A 75 -5.09 20.17 -5.97
N VAL A 76 -4.26 19.84 -4.97
CA VAL A 76 -2.89 19.37 -5.22
C VAL A 76 -2.89 17.99 -5.88
N LEU A 77 -3.78 17.09 -5.46
CA LEU A 77 -3.92 15.78 -6.10
C LEU A 77 -4.40 15.92 -7.55
N GLU A 78 -5.43 16.73 -7.78
CA GLU A 78 -5.98 17.02 -9.10
C GLU A 78 -4.89 17.59 -10.01
N ALA A 79 -4.14 18.60 -9.57
CA ALA A 79 -3.03 19.17 -10.33
C ALA A 79 -1.97 18.12 -10.72
N ARG A 80 -1.62 17.18 -9.83
CA ARG A 80 -0.68 16.08 -10.12
C ARG A 80 -1.24 15.07 -11.13
N LEU A 81 -2.54 14.79 -11.07
CA LEU A 81 -3.22 13.89 -12.02
C LEU A 81 -3.36 14.52 -13.40
N VAL A 82 -3.59 15.83 -13.48
CA VAL A 82 -3.70 16.59 -14.74
C VAL A 82 -2.34 16.89 -15.37
N GLY A 83 -1.33 17.17 -14.55
CA GLY A 83 0.02 17.56 -14.98
C GLY A 83 0.76 16.51 -15.83
N ARG A 84 0.27 15.26 -15.90
CA ARG A 84 0.82 14.23 -16.80
C ARG A 84 0.59 14.52 -18.29
N GLY A 85 -0.30 15.48 -18.63
CA GLY A 85 -0.33 16.21 -19.90
C GLY A 85 -0.61 15.44 -21.20
N THR A 86 -0.74 14.12 -21.15
CA THR A 86 -0.83 13.24 -22.34
C THR A 86 -2.16 12.48 -22.43
N GLU A 87 -3.08 12.71 -21.49
CA GLU A 87 -4.32 11.94 -21.34
C GLU A 87 -5.54 12.68 -21.91
N THR A 88 -6.51 11.93 -22.44
CA THR A 88 -7.77 12.48 -22.93
C THR A 88 -8.66 12.97 -21.77
N PRO A 89 -9.61 13.89 -22.01
CA PRO A 89 -10.54 14.37 -20.97
C PRO A 89 -11.30 13.24 -20.25
N ALA A 90 -11.69 12.18 -20.98
CA ALA A 90 -12.40 11.03 -20.42
C ALA A 90 -11.51 10.20 -19.48
N VAL A 91 -10.24 9.97 -19.84
CA VAL A 91 -9.27 9.26 -18.97
C VAL A 91 -9.03 10.06 -17.70
N ARG A 92 -8.84 11.38 -17.82
CA ARG A 92 -8.69 12.28 -16.67
C ARG A 92 -9.88 12.21 -15.72
N GLN A 93 -11.11 12.31 -16.24
CA GLN A 93 -12.31 12.25 -15.41
C GLN A 93 -12.43 10.91 -14.67
N ARG A 94 -12.09 9.80 -15.34
CA ARG A 94 -12.04 8.48 -14.70
C ARG A 94 -11.01 8.43 -13.57
N ARG A 95 -9.80 8.95 -13.78
CA ARG A 95 -8.76 8.99 -12.74
C ARG A 95 -9.17 9.84 -11.54
N LEU A 96 -9.80 11.00 -11.76
CA LEU A 96 -10.30 11.84 -10.67
C LEU A 96 -11.43 11.15 -9.89
N ALA A 97 -12.32 10.43 -10.58
CA ALA A 97 -13.36 9.64 -9.92
C ALA A 97 -12.76 8.51 -9.06
N THR A 98 -11.76 7.78 -9.58
CA THR A 98 -11.00 6.79 -8.83
C THR A 98 -10.35 7.41 -7.60
N ALA A 99 -9.62 8.52 -7.76
CA ALA A 99 -8.95 9.21 -6.66
C ALA A 99 -9.92 9.66 -5.55
N ARG A 100 -11.14 10.11 -5.89
CA ARG A 100 -12.17 10.45 -4.88
C ARG A 100 -12.62 9.23 -4.10
N ALA A 101 -12.85 8.11 -4.78
CA ALA A 101 -13.23 6.86 -4.12
C ALA A 101 -12.11 6.33 -3.21
N GLU A 102 -10.85 6.45 -3.66
CA GLU A 102 -9.68 6.07 -2.87
C GLU A 102 -9.52 6.95 -1.62
N LEU A 103 -9.68 8.28 -1.75
CA LEU A 103 -9.65 9.20 -0.62
C LEU A 103 -10.78 8.95 0.39
N ALA A 104 -11.96 8.50 -0.07
CA ALA A 104 -13.06 8.16 0.83
C ALA A 104 -12.74 6.93 1.71
N ALA A 105 -11.82 6.06 1.27
CA ALA A 105 -11.38 4.88 1.99
C ALA A 105 -10.30 5.16 3.06
N GLN A 106 -9.82 6.40 3.20
CA GLN A 106 -8.74 6.73 4.16
C GLN A 106 -9.10 6.38 5.61
N GLY A 107 -10.40 6.37 5.96
CA GLY A 107 -10.88 6.02 7.30
C GLY A 107 -10.78 4.53 7.64
N ASP A 108 -10.44 3.68 6.68
CA ASP A 108 -10.24 2.23 6.90
C ASP A 108 -8.83 1.90 7.44
N PHE A 109 -7.94 2.88 7.51
CA PHE A 109 -6.53 2.71 7.89
C PHE A 109 -6.30 3.10 9.35
N ASP A 110 -5.33 2.45 10.01
CA ASP A 110 -4.97 2.75 11.40
C ASP A 110 -4.45 4.20 11.55
N HIS A 111 -3.72 4.70 10.54
CA HIS A 111 -3.20 6.06 10.49
C HIS A 111 -3.37 6.73 9.12
N VAL A 112 -3.46 8.05 9.12
CA VAL A 112 -3.40 8.89 7.91
C VAL A 112 -2.23 9.84 8.03
N VAL A 113 -1.25 9.73 7.14
CA VAL A 113 -0.11 10.65 7.04
C VAL A 113 -0.37 11.60 5.87
N VAL A 114 -0.42 12.91 6.14
CA VAL A 114 -0.67 13.91 5.09
C VAL A 114 0.64 14.38 4.49
N ASN A 115 0.85 14.07 3.21
CA ASN A 115 2.05 14.41 2.45
C ASN A 115 2.10 15.89 2.04
N ARG A 116 2.25 16.78 3.03
CA ARG A 116 2.41 18.24 2.81
C ARG A 116 3.84 18.60 2.40
N GLN A 117 4.81 17.98 3.08
CA GLN A 117 6.25 18.12 2.87
C GLN A 117 6.86 16.73 2.98
N LEU A 118 7.81 16.43 2.09
CA LEU A 118 8.40 15.10 2.00
C LEU A 118 9.07 14.71 3.31
N GLU A 119 9.83 15.64 3.88
CA GLU A 119 10.63 15.43 5.08
C GLU A 119 9.75 15.08 6.28
N THR A 120 8.67 15.84 6.51
CA THR A 120 7.73 15.61 7.61
C THR A 120 6.96 14.29 7.43
N ALA A 121 6.49 14.00 6.21
CA ALA A 121 5.79 12.75 5.94
C ALA A 121 6.70 11.53 6.14
N CYS A 122 7.96 11.61 5.70
CA CYS A 122 8.95 10.57 5.95
C CYS A 122 9.24 10.42 7.44
N ALA A 123 9.39 11.51 8.19
CA ALA A 123 9.63 11.46 9.63
C ALA A 123 8.47 10.79 10.38
N GLU A 124 7.22 11.11 10.04
CA GLU A 124 6.03 10.46 10.60
C GLU A 124 6.01 8.95 10.30
N LEU A 125 6.28 8.55 9.06
CA LEU A 125 6.35 7.14 8.66
C LEU A 125 7.47 6.38 9.39
N VAL A 126 8.65 6.99 9.51
CA VAL A 126 9.78 6.40 10.26
C VAL A 126 9.40 6.23 11.73
N SER A 127 8.76 7.21 12.34
CA SER A 127 8.31 7.13 13.73
C SER A 127 7.34 5.97 13.96
N LEU A 128 6.42 5.71 13.01
CA LEU A 128 5.52 4.56 13.10
C LEU A 128 6.27 3.24 12.94
N LEU A 129 7.29 3.22 12.09
CA LEU A 129 8.05 2.02 11.73
C LEU A 129 9.01 1.55 12.84
N VAL A 130 9.64 2.47 13.57
CA VAL A 130 10.61 2.12 14.63
C VAL A 130 10.13 2.46 16.04
N GLY A 131 9.19 3.39 16.21
CA GLY A 131 8.67 3.81 17.52
C GLY A 131 7.68 2.82 18.15
N THR A 132 7.27 1.80 17.40
CA THR A 132 6.40 0.70 17.87
C THR A 132 7.15 -0.62 18.06
N ALA A 133 8.45 -0.67 17.73
CA ALA A 133 9.27 -1.82 17.98
C ALA A 133 9.47 -1.97 19.50
N PRO A 134 9.26 -3.17 20.09
CA PRO A 134 9.66 -3.39 21.47
C PRO A 134 11.17 -3.14 21.61
N ASP A 135 11.57 -2.44 22.65
CA ASP A 135 12.99 -2.25 22.96
C ASP A 135 13.66 -3.64 23.03
N PRO A 136 14.84 -3.83 22.39
CA PRO A 136 15.59 -5.05 22.59
C PRO A 136 16.07 -5.09 24.05
N GLU A 137 15.62 -6.09 24.81
CA GLU A 137 16.14 -6.42 26.15
C GLU A 137 17.66 -6.68 26.14
#